data_AF-D0DT93-F1
#
_entry.id   AF-D0DT93-F1
#
_cell.length_a   1.000
_cell.length_b   1.000
_cell.length_c   1.000
_cell.angle_alpha   90.00
_cell.angle_beta   90.00
_cell.angle_gamma   90.00
#
_symmetry.space_group_name_H-M   'P 1'
#
loop_
_entity.id
_entity.type
_entity.pdbx_description
1 polymer ?
#
loop_
_entity_poly.entity_id
_entity_poly.type
_entity_poly.pdbx_seq_one_letter_code
_entity_poly.pdbx_strand_id
1 'polypeptide(L)'
;MGVNFRTGNPIWVYYTDVDTGINLRVPTLLKGMAGEQYVVHQLDIPRYKFFKATGPLTGTFDDRQKTVHLYYRKQTWHKIKDVNLYLQTMAPTTLFDQVDGMPVESPMPAGLFLRAFQLIETTNHVLWYQINADRWVKEGDHLRVLAHDPYADEPSPVRANLESDFTYLKLNHLPATVDFVPNGKVAVYDQAYGTEIGQVADGQKLILTGKIMDDNGVVWYEAVDHGYINGSYLKLEED
;
A
#
# COMPACT_ATOMS: atom_id res chain seq x y z
N MET A 1 -47.60 -17.07 -30.91
CA MET A 1 -46.18 -16.72 -30.73
C MET A 1 -46.00 -16.35 -29.26
N GLY A 2 -45.28 -17.18 -28.49
CA GLY A 2 -44.98 -16.87 -27.09
C GLY A 2 -43.75 -15.98 -27.03
N VAL A 3 -43.87 -14.79 -26.48
CA VAL A 3 -42.71 -13.92 -26.23
C VAL A 3 -41.94 -14.56 -25.08
N ASN A 4 -40.72 -15.05 -25.37
CA ASN A 4 -39.91 -15.74 -24.38
C ASN A 4 -39.18 -14.69 -23.54
N PHE A 5 -39.76 -14.33 -22.40
CA PHE A 5 -39.20 -13.36 -21.46
C PHE A 5 -38.02 -14.00 -20.72
N ARG A 6 -36.79 -13.64 -21.11
CA ARG A 6 -35.58 -14.03 -20.40
C ARG A 6 -35.01 -12.84 -19.63
N THR A 7 -34.64 -13.06 -18.38
CA THR A 7 -33.85 -12.08 -17.61
C THR A 7 -32.46 -11.95 -18.23
N GLY A 8 -31.94 -10.72 -18.30
CA GLY A 8 -30.53 -10.53 -18.60
C GLY A 8 -29.67 -10.80 -17.35
N ASN A 9 -28.37 -10.94 -17.54
CA ASN A 9 -27.43 -11.06 -16.45
C ASN A 9 -27.42 -9.77 -15.61
N PRO A 10 -27.43 -9.89 -14.28
CA PRO A 10 -27.45 -8.73 -13.41
C PRO A 10 -26.10 -8.00 -13.45
N ILE A 11 -26.14 -6.69 -13.21
CA ILE A 11 -24.97 -5.82 -13.28
C ILE A 11 -24.63 -5.34 -11.88
N TRP A 12 -23.41 -5.61 -11.43
CA TRP A 12 -22.88 -5.06 -10.18
C TRP A 12 -22.36 -3.65 -10.42
N VAL A 13 -22.70 -2.73 -9.51
CA VAL A 13 -22.22 -1.36 -9.50
C VAL A 13 -21.51 -1.07 -8.19
N TYR A 14 -20.25 -0.68 -8.29
CA TYR A 14 -19.38 -0.35 -7.15
C TYR A 14 -19.10 1.15 -7.09
N TYR A 15 -19.00 1.67 -5.86
CA TYR A 15 -18.65 3.06 -5.59
C TYR A 15 -17.43 3.08 -4.67
N THR A 16 -16.24 3.33 -5.23
CA THR A 16 -14.97 3.12 -4.55
C THR A 16 -14.15 4.39 -4.47
N ASP A 17 -13.47 4.60 -3.34
CA ASP A 17 -12.38 5.56 -3.25
C ASP A 17 -11.21 5.09 -4.14
N VAL A 18 -10.76 5.95 -5.04
CA VAL A 18 -9.67 5.63 -5.97
C VAL A 18 -8.32 5.52 -5.27
N ASP A 19 -8.14 6.20 -4.13
CA ASP A 19 -6.85 6.30 -3.44
C ASP A 19 -6.70 5.17 -2.40
N THR A 20 -7.79 4.75 -1.75
CA THR A 20 -7.77 3.68 -0.72
C THR A 20 -8.35 2.34 -1.17
N GLY A 21 -9.11 2.32 -2.27
CA GLY A 21 -9.83 1.12 -2.74
C GLY A 21 -11.07 0.76 -1.90
N ILE A 22 -11.38 1.52 -0.86
CA ILE A 22 -12.52 1.26 0.04
C ILE A 22 -13.85 1.52 -0.68
N ASN A 23 -14.83 0.66 -0.45
CA ASN A 23 -16.21 0.90 -0.89
C ASN A 23 -16.84 2.03 -0.06
N LEU A 24 -17.22 3.11 -0.73
CA LEU A 24 -17.89 4.27 -0.14
C LEU A 24 -19.38 4.02 0.10
N ARG A 25 -19.96 3.06 -0.61
CA ARG A 25 -21.35 2.60 -0.48
C ARG A 25 -21.39 1.09 -0.66
N VAL A 26 -22.46 0.49 -0.14
CA VAL A 26 -22.78 -0.91 -0.44
C VAL A 26 -22.94 -1.05 -1.96
N PRO A 27 -22.29 -2.03 -2.61
CA PRO A 27 -22.46 -2.28 -4.03
C PRO A 27 -23.93 -2.53 -4.38
N THR A 28 -24.38 -1.98 -5.50
CA THR A 28 -25.77 -2.13 -5.96
C THR A 28 -25.86 -3.16 -7.08
N LEU A 29 -26.97 -3.89 -7.13
CA LEU A 29 -27.23 -4.90 -8.13
C LEU A 29 -28.39 -4.46 -9.02
N LEU A 30 -28.10 -4.16 -10.29
CA LEU A 30 -29.12 -3.85 -11.28
C LEU A 30 -29.64 -5.15 -11.92
N LYS A 31 -30.95 -5.26 -12.05
CA LYS A 31 -31.64 -6.39 -12.66
C LYS A 31 -32.63 -5.87 -13.69
N GLY A 32 -32.78 -6.57 -14.79
CA GLY A 32 -33.73 -6.24 -15.84
C GLY A 32 -33.89 -7.38 -16.84
N MET A 33 -34.85 -7.21 -17.74
CA MET A 33 -35.12 -8.16 -18.81
C MET A 33 -34.08 -8.04 -19.93
N ALA A 34 -33.76 -9.14 -20.62
CA ALA A 34 -32.86 -9.08 -21.76
C ALA A 34 -33.39 -8.09 -22.82
N GLY A 35 -32.54 -7.14 -23.24
CA GLY A 35 -32.89 -6.05 -24.14
C GLY A 35 -33.39 -4.77 -23.46
N GLU A 36 -33.75 -4.81 -22.18
CA GLU A 36 -34.14 -3.62 -21.41
C GLU A 36 -32.93 -2.71 -21.19
N GLN A 37 -33.15 -1.39 -21.26
CA GLN A 37 -32.10 -0.40 -21.03
C GLN A 37 -31.80 -0.25 -19.54
N TYR A 38 -30.52 -0.07 -19.22
CA TYR A 38 -30.08 0.35 -17.90
C TYR A 38 -29.31 1.67 -17.98
N VAL A 39 -29.37 2.41 -16.87
CA VAL A 39 -28.60 3.63 -16.64
C VAL A 39 -28.01 3.56 -15.24
N VAL A 40 -26.71 3.81 -15.13
CA VAL A 40 -25.99 3.93 -13.87
C VAL A 40 -25.74 5.41 -13.60
N HIS A 41 -26.31 5.92 -12.51
CA HIS A 41 -26.14 7.31 -12.11
C HIS A 41 -24.93 7.48 -11.21
N GLN A 42 -24.21 8.58 -11.42
CA GLN A 42 -23.24 9.08 -10.46
C GLN A 42 -24.00 9.52 -9.20
N LEU A 43 -23.55 9.05 -8.04
CA LEU A 43 -24.06 9.49 -6.76
C LEU A 43 -23.30 10.72 -6.27
N ASP A 44 -24.02 11.60 -5.58
CA ASP A 44 -23.42 12.63 -4.73
C ASP A 44 -23.03 11.98 -3.39
N ILE A 45 -21.72 11.89 -3.13
CA ILE A 45 -21.16 11.27 -1.92
C ILE A 45 -20.49 12.37 -1.11
N PRO A 46 -20.92 12.62 0.15
CA PRO A 46 -20.37 13.69 0.96
C PRO A 46 -18.84 13.65 1.05
N ARG A 47 -18.20 14.79 0.79
CA ARG A 47 -16.73 14.99 0.80
C ARG A 47 -15.96 14.33 -0.35
N TYR A 48 -16.64 13.72 -1.31
CA TYR A 48 -16.03 13.09 -2.48
C TYR A 48 -16.49 13.75 -3.77
N LYS A 49 -15.62 13.72 -4.78
CA LYS A 49 -15.95 14.09 -6.16
C LYS A 49 -15.80 12.87 -7.06
N PHE A 50 -16.67 12.77 -8.05
CA PHE A 50 -16.53 11.77 -9.10
C PHE A 50 -15.19 11.97 -9.82
N PHE A 51 -14.42 10.89 -9.97
CA PHE A 51 -13.11 10.90 -10.61
C PHE A 51 -13.16 10.24 -11.98
N LYS A 52 -13.62 8.98 -12.05
CA LYS A 52 -13.77 8.24 -13.31
C LYS A 52 -14.73 7.06 -13.13
N ALA A 53 -15.16 6.46 -14.22
CA ALA A 53 -15.86 5.19 -14.20
C ALA A 53 -15.16 4.17 -15.10
N THR A 54 -15.25 2.88 -14.75
CA THR A 54 -14.89 1.78 -15.64
C THR A 54 -16.10 0.89 -15.87
N GLY A 55 -16.30 0.49 -17.12
CA GLY A 55 -17.52 -0.19 -17.55
C GLY A 55 -18.57 0.78 -18.10
N PRO A 56 -19.53 0.27 -18.89
CA PRO A 56 -20.57 1.09 -19.51
C PRO A 56 -21.58 1.63 -18.48
N LEU A 57 -21.76 2.95 -18.43
CA LEU A 57 -22.78 3.58 -17.57
C LEU A 57 -24.20 3.44 -18.14
N THR A 58 -24.32 3.15 -19.44
CA THR A 58 -25.59 2.91 -20.11
C THR A 58 -25.46 1.73 -21.06
N GLY A 59 -26.57 1.04 -21.31
CA GLY A 59 -26.62 -0.07 -22.25
C GLY A 59 -27.89 -0.86 -22.09
N THR A 60 -27.87 -2.11 -22.54
CA THR A 60 -28.97 -3.05 -22.34
C THR A 60 -28.52 -4.26 -21.52
N PHE A 61 -29.45 -4.85 -20.78
CA PHE A 61 -29.23 -6.15 -20.16
C PHE A 61 -29.12 -7.22 -21.26
N ASP A 62 -28.08 -8.04 -21.21
CA ASP A 62 -27.85 -9.16 -22.13
C ASP A 62 -27.36 -10.38 -21.35
N ASP A 63 -26.89 -11.40 -22.06
CA ASP A 63 -26.36 -12.63 -21.49
C ASP A 63 -24.89 -12.54 -21.05
N ARG A 64 -24.28 -11.36 -21.09
CA ARG A 64 -22.89 -11.14 -20.70
C ARG A 64 -22.82 -10.56 -19.29
N GLN A 65 -21.87 -11.05 -18.50
CA GLN A 65 -21.59 -10.46 -17.20
C GLN A 65 -21.01 -9.05 -17.38
N LYS A 66 -21.56 -8.08 -16.67
CA LYS A 66 -21.10 -6.69 -16.67
C LYS A 66 -20.91 -6.21 -15.24
N THR A 67 -19.88 -5.41 -15.04
CA THR A 67 -19.63 -4.72 -13.79
C THR A 67 -19.27 -3.27 -14.10
N VAL A 68 -19.80 -2.35 -13.32
CA VAL A 68 -19.54 -0.92 -13.42
C VAL A 68 -18.88 -0.47 -12.12
N HIS A 69 -17.74 0.20 -12.21
CA HIS A 69 -17.11 0.83 -11.06
C HIS A 69 -17.13 2.34 -11.26
N LEU A 70 -17.64 3.06 -10.27
CA LEU A 70 -17.53 4.49 -10.16
C LEU A 70 -16.48 4.81 -9.10
N TYR A 71 -15.42 5.46 -9.53
CA TYR A 71 -14.32 5.88 -8.69
C TYR A 71 -14.50 7.33 -8.27
N TYR A 72 -14.28 7.57 -6.99
CA TYR A 72 -14.39 8.87 -6.35
C TYR A 72 -13.08 9.20 -5.65
N ARG A 73 -12.78 10.50 -5.54
CA ARG A 73 -11.63 11.00 -4.80
C ARG A 73 -12.08 12.04 -3.78
N LYS A 74 -11.42 12.10 -2.62
CA LYS A 74 -11.68 13.14 -1.62
C LYS A 74 -11.57 14.52 -2.25
N GLN A 75 -12.58 15.35 -2.04
CA GLN A 75 -12.73 16.62 -2.78
C GLN A 75 -11.67 17.67 -2.44
N THR A 76 -11.06 17.55 -1.25
CA THR A 76 -10.03 18.47 -0.77
C THR A 76 -8.63 18.04 -1.16
N TRP A 77 -8.45 16.85 -1.73
CA TRP A 77 -7.13 16.33 -2.13
C TRP A 77 -6.79 16.88 -3.53
N HIS A 78 -5.73 17.66 -3.63
CA HIS A 78 -5.30 18.27 -4.89
C HIS A 78 -4.12 17.51 -5.51
N LYS A 79 -3.02 17.37 -4.78
CA LYS A 79 -1.86 16.58 -5.19
C LYS A 79 -1.55 15.53 -4.15
N ILE A 80 -1.27 14.31 -4.60
CA ILE A 80 -0.90 13.17 -3.76
C ILE A 80 0.44 12.66 -4.28
N LYS A 81 1.38 12.41 -3.38
CA LYS A 81 2.69 11.84 -3.70
C LYS A 81 3.04 10.79 -2.67
N ASP A 82 3.43 9.61 -3.13
CA ASP A 82 4.18 8.68 -2.30
C ASP A 82 5.60 9.22 -2.15
N VAL A 83 6.08 9.30 -0.91
CA VAL A 83 7.35 9.94 -0.57
C VAL A 83 8.10 9.09 0.45
N ASN A 84 9.41 9.32 0.53
CA ASN A 84 10.25 8.82 1.61
C ASN A 84 10.95 10.03 2.25
N LEU A 85 10.20 10.76 3.09
CA LEU A 85 10.70 11.96 3.77
C LEU A 85 10.89 11.70 5.25
N TYR A 86 11.78 12.46 5.88
CA TYR A 86 11.94 12.47 7.32
C TYR A 86 11.47 13.82 7.87
N LEU A 87 10.77 13.79 9.00
CA LEU A 87 10.24 14.96 9.69
C LEU A 87 10.83 15.01 11.10
N GLN A 88 11.19 16.19 11.59
CA GLN A 88 11.54 16.40 12.98
C GLN A 88 10.46 17.24 13.66
N THR A 89 9.92 16.77 14.80
CA THR A 89 8.99 17.56 15.60
C THR A 89 9.77 18.62 16.39
N MET A 90 9.40 19.89 16.27
CA MET A 90 10.04 21.03 16.94
C MET A 90 9.26 21.52 18.16
N ALA A 91 7.98 21.13 18.25
CA ALA A 91 7.08 21.41 19.36
C ALA A 91 6.09 20.24 19.50
N PRO A 92 5.27 20.19 20.57
CA PRO A 92 4.17 19.24 20.66
C PRO A 92 3.31 19.26 19.38
N THR A 93 3.22 18.11 18.72
CA THR A 93 2.67 17.98 17.36
C THR A 93 1.39 17.16 17.40
N THR A 94 0.28 17.78 16.98
CA THR A 94 -1.03 17.12 16.93
C THR A 94 -1.11 16.11 15.79
N LEU A 95 -1.66 14.93 16.09
CA LEU A 95 -1.96 13.89 15.12
C LEU A 95 -3.42 13.97 14.67
N PHE A 96 -3.69 13.53 13.44
CA PHE A 96 -5.04 13.50 12.87
C PHE A 96 -5.33 12.13 12.27
N ASP A 97 -6.59 11.70 12.35
CA ASP A 97 -7.09 10.44 11.75
C ASP A 97 -7.09 10.48 10.21
N GLN A 98 -7.21 11.67 9.63
CA GLN A 98 -7.15 11.92 8.19
C GLN A 98 -6.79 13.38 7.90
N VAL A 99 -6.46 13.66 6.64
CA VAL A 99 -6.36 15.03 6.11
C VAL A 99 -7.67 15.80 6.36
N ASP A 100 -7.55 16.99 6.96
CA ASP A 100 -8.68 17.82 7.41
C ASP A 100 -9.64 17.11 8.39
N GLY A 101 -9.14 16.07 9.06
CA GLY A 101 -9.86 15.24 10.01
C GLY A 101 -9.88 15.79 11.43
N MET A 102 -10.18 14.90 12.37
CA MET A 102 -10.22 15.22 13.80
C MET A 102 -8.84 14.97 14.42
N PRO A 103 -8.43 15.78 15.42
CA PRO A 103 -7.27 15.46 16.23
C PRO A 103 -7.47 14.10 16.90
N VAL A 104 -6.44 13.28 16.88
CA VAL A 104 -6.43 11.99 17.59
C VAL A 104 -5.27 11.94 18.56
N GLU A 105 -5.48 11.18 19.65
CA GLU A 105 -4.47 10.89 20.66
C GLU A 105 -3.92 12.14 21.36
N SER A 106 -2.92 11.93 22.22
CA SER A 106 -2.16 13.04 22.80
C SER A 106 -1.13 13.54 21.79
N PRO A 107 -0.84 14.86 21.74
CA PRO A 107 0.18 15.39 20.85
C PRO A 107 1.53 14.70 21.08
N MET A 108 2.23 14.40 19.98
CA MET A 108 3.58 13.87 20.04
C MET A 108 4.54 14.90 20.65
N PRO A 109 5.51 14.50 21.47
CA PRO A 109 6.52 15.41 22.00
C PRO A 109 7.41 16.00 20.90
N ALA A 110 8.09 17.09 21.23
CA ALA A 110 9.15 17.65 20.40
C ALA A 110 10.40 16.75 20.41
N GLY A 111 11.22 16.84 19.37
CA GLY A 111 12.50 16.15 19.22
C GLY A 111 12.40 14.77 18.54
N LEU A 112 11.22 14.34 18.11
CA LEU A 112 11.05 13.06 17.42
C LEU A 112 11.38 13.18 15.95
N PHE A 113 12.01 12.13 15.39
CA PHE A 113 12.15 11.95 13.95
C PHE A 113 11.13 10.94 13.46
N LEU A 114 10.37 11.33 12.44
CA LEU A 114 9.28 10.56 11.86
C LEU A 114 9.57 10.31 10.39
N ARG A 115 9.16 9.14 9.88
CA ARG A 115 9.14 8.88 8.45
C ARG A 115 7.76 9.25 7.91
N ALA A 116 7.73 9.97 6.79
CA ALA A 116 6.51 10.26 6.05
C ALA A 116 6.47 9.44 4.77
N PHE A 117 5.34 8.77 4.54
CA PHE A 117 5.11 7.84 3.43
C PHE A 117 4.28 8.46 2.30
N GLN A 118 3.40 9.38 2.65
CA GLN A 118 2.59 10.13 1.69
C GLN A 118 2.57 11.61 2.02
N LEU A 119 2.61 12.44 0.98
CA LEU A 119 2.44 13.88 1.03
C LEU A 119 1.20 14.26 0.24
N ILE A 120 0.28 14.96 0.90
CA ILE A 120 -0.93 15.49 0.28
C ILE A 120 -0.92 17.00 0.37
N GLU A 121 -1.08 17.65 -0.78
CA GLU A 121 -1.43 19.07 -0.88
C GLU A 121 -2.94 19.17 -1.05
N THR A 122 -3.61 19.86 -0.14
CA THR A 122 -5.05 20.10 -0.26
C THR A 122 -5.35 21.18 -1.29
N THR A 123 -6.62 21.32 -1.68
CA THR A 123 -7.07 22.42 -2.55
C THR A 123 -6.83 23.81 -1.98
N ASN A 124 -6.62 23.91 -0.65
CA ASN A 124 -6.29 25.15 0.03
C ASN A 124 -4.77 25.32 0.21
N HIS A 125 -3.97 24.54 -0.52
CA HIS A 125 -2.50 24.55 -0.50
C HIS A 125 -1.87 24.19 0.85
N VAL A 126 -2.61 23.49 1.69
CA VAL A 126 -2.08 22.97 2.97
C VAL A 126 -1.44 21.61 2.73
N LEU A 127 -0.21 21.44 3.18
CA LEU A 127 0.51 20.18 3.14
C LEU A 127 0.20 19.30 4.36
N TRP A 128 0.03 18.02 4.10
CA TRP A 128 -0.19 16.96 5.10
C TRP A 128 0.73 15.79 4.83
N TYR A 129 1.28 15.22 5.90
CA TYR A 129 2.22 14.10 5.84
C TYR A 129 1.62 12.90 6.56
N GLN A 130 1.55 11.76 5.88
CA GLN A 130 1.18 10.50 6.50
C GLN A 130 2.39 9.90 7.18
N ILE A 131 2.31 9.67 8.49
CA ILE A 131 3.42 9.16 9.30
C ILE A 131 3.21 7.73 9.80
N ASN A 132 1.98 7.19 9.69
CA ASN A 132 1.60 5.80 9.92
C ASN A 132 0.34 5.48 9.09
N ALA A 133 -0.11 4.22 9.07
CA ALA A 133 -1.24 3.74 8.26
C ALA A 133 -2.48 4.66 8.30
N ASP A 134 -2.83 5.22 9.46
CA ASP A 134 -3.99 6.07 9.67
C ASP A 134 -3.67 7.34 10.49
N ARG A 135 -2.43 7.83 10.45
CA ARG A 135 -2.01 9.04 11.17
C ARG A 135 -1.38 10.06 10.25
N TRP A 136 -1.88 11.29 10.37
CA TRP A 136 -1.46 12.44 9.60
C TRP A 136 -0.97 13.56 10.51
N VAL A 137 0.06 14.26 10.05
CA VAL A 137 0.49 15.53 10.63
C VAL A 137 0.33 16.64 9.59
N LYS A 138 -0.13 17.79 10.05
CA LYS A 138 -0.29 18.98 9.23
C LYS A 138 1.01 19.76 9.20
N GLU A 139 1.36 20.38 8.09
CA GLU A 139 2.50 21.30 8.05
C GLU A 139 2.38 22.45 9.07
N GLY A 140 3.52 23.02 9.42
CA GLY A 140 3.62 24.23 10.23
C GLY A 140 4.97 24.33 10.94
N ASP A 141 5.16 25.40 11.72
CA ASP A 141 6.43 25.71 12.41
C ASP A 141 6.85 24.66 13.45
N HIS A 142 5.93 23.77 13.83
CA HIS A 142 6.16 22.65 14.73
C HIS A 142 6.84 21.46 14.04
N LEU A 143 7.04 21.50 12.71
CA LEU A 143 7.69 20.46 11.92
C LEU A 143 8.83 21.03 11.09
N ARG A 144 9.92 20.25 11.00
CA ARG A 144 10.99 20.47 10.04
C ARG A 144 11.07 19.27 9.11
N VAL A 145 10.98 19.50 7.80
CA VAL A 145 11.21 18.48 6.78
C VAL A 145 12.71 18.33 6.54
N LEU A 146 13.20 17.10 6.51
CA LEU A 146 14.59 16.74 6.28
C LEU A 146 14.74 16.09 4.91
N ALA A 147 15.79 16.47 4.19
CA ALA A 147 16.08 15.97 2.84
C ALA A 147 16.86 14.65 2.83
N HIS A 148 17.42 14.24 3.98
CA HIS A 148 18.20 13.02 4.15
C HIS A 148 17.75 12.28 5.41
N ASP A 149 18.07 10.99 5.47
CA ASP A 149 17.82 10.16 6.65
C ASP A 149 18.66 10.68 7.84
N PRO A 150 18.03 11.12 8.94
CA PRO A 150 18.74 11.61 10.13
C PRO A 150 19.55 10.51 10.83
N TYR A 151 19.34 9.24 10.49
CA TYR A 151 20.07 8.08 11.02
C TYR A 151 21.07 7.49 10.03
N ALA A 152 21.37 8.18 8.91
CA ALA A 152 22.27 7.68 7.88
C ALA A 152 23.69 7.34 8.38
N ASP A 153 24.18 8.10 9.37
CA ASP A 153 25.50 7.92 9.97
C ASP A 153 25.48 7.09 11.26
N GLU A 154 24.29 6.71 11.76
CA GLU A 154 24.19 5.79 12.88
C GLU A 154 24.31 4.36 12.37
N PRO A 155 25.16 3.50 12.98
CA PRO A 155 25.06 2.06 12.71
C PRO A 155 23.63 1.68 13.03
N SER A 156 22.92 1.10 12.05
CA SER A 156 21.49 0.79 12.17
C SER A 156 21.22 0.29 13.59
N PRO A 157 20.35 0.97 14.37
CA PRO A 157 20.08 0.53 15.73
C PRO A 157 19.75 -0.94 15.63
N VAL A 158 20.44 -1.79 16.41
CA VAL A 158 20.07 -3.19 16.56
C VAL A 158 18.58 -3.15 16.78
N ARG A 159 17.80 -3.58 15.78
CA ARG A 159 16.35 -3.35 15.73
C ARG A 159 15.79 -3.80 17.07
N ALA A 160 15.46 -2.84 17.92
CA ALA A 160 14.71 -3.13 19.13
C ALA A 160 13.33 -3.49 18.61
N ASN A 161 13.06 -4.80 18.57
CA ASN A 161 11.84 -5.42 18.09
C ASN A 161 10.60 -4.56 18.35
N LEU A 162 10.15 -3.86 17.30
CA LEU A 162 8.86 -3.17 17.20
C LEU A 162 8.09 -3.69 15.99
N GLU A 163 8.35 -4.95 15.61
CA GLU A 163 7.45 -5.79 14.85
C GLU A 163 7.19 -7.00 15.72
N SER A 164 6.19 -6.92 16.59
CA SER A 164 5.56 -8.15 17.09
C SER A 164 5.06 -8.90 15.85
N ASP A 165 5.71 -10.04 15.58
CA ASP A 165 5.31 -11.17 14.71
C ASP A 165 6.47 -11.70 13.81
N PHE A 166 7.69 -11.16 13.92
CA PHE A 166 8.88 -11.70 13.24
C PHE A 166 10.07 -11.92 14.20
N THR A 167 10.69 -13.11 14.13
CA THR A 167 11.98 -13.37 14.79
C THR A 167 13.13 -13.05 13.85
N TYR A 168 13.89 -11.99 14.15
CA TYR A 168 15.13 -11.67 13.44
C TYR A 168 16.35 -12.32 14.11
N LEU A 169 17.14 -13.07 13.33
CA LEU A 169 18.41 -13.66 13.73
C LEU A 169 19.52 -13.11 12.84
N LYS A 170 20.52 -12.48 13.46
CA LYS A 170 21.75 -12.10 12.77
C LYS A 170 22.58 -13.35 12.46
N LEU A 171 23.01 -13.50 11.20
CA LEU A 171 23.86 -14.59 10.74
C LEU A 171 25.31 -14.11 10.58
N ASN A 172 26.26 -15.01 10.84
CA ASN A 172 27.68 -14.74 10.61
C ASN A 172 28.06 -15.11 9.18
N HIS A 173 27.66 -14.30 8.20
CA HIS A 173 28.06 -14.42 6.79
C HIS A 173 27.92 -15.86 6.24
N LEU A 174 26.73 -16.43 6.38
CA LEU A 174 26.45 -17.82 6.00
C LEU A 174 26.42 -17.96 4.46
N PRO A 175 27.25 -18.82 3.85
CA PRO A 175 27.17 -19.08 2.42
C PRO A 175 25.88 -19.82 2.05
N ALA A 176 25.27 -19.42 0.93
CA ALA A 176 24.13 -20.10 0.36
C ALA A 176 24.18 -20.04 -1.17
N THR A 177 23.48 -20.97 -1.80
CA THR A 177 23.30 -20.99 -3.26
C THR A 177 21.80 -20.88 -3.57
N VAL A 178 21.45 -20.05 -4.54
CA VAL A 178 20.07 -19.96 -5.06
C VAL A 178 19.72 -21.29 -5.72
N ASP A 179 18.69 -21.96 -5.20
CA ASP A 179 18.15 -23.22 -5.69
C ASP A 179 16.78 -22.94 -6.32
N PHE A 180 16.77 -22.79 -7.64
CA PHE A 180 15.58 -22.48 -8.40
C PHE A 180 15.53 -23.32 -9.69
N VAL A 181 14.54 -23.06 -10.56
CA VAL A 181 14.49 -23.77 -11.84
C VAL A 181 15.69 -23.38 -12.74
N PRO A 182 16.28 -24.30 -13.52
CA PRO A 182 17.44 -24.02 -14.37
C PRO A 182 17.23 -22.81 -15.30
N ASN A 183 18.20 -21.89 -15.32
CA ASN A 183 18.15 -20.59 -16.02
C ASN A 183 17.04 -19.65 -15.54
N GLY A 184 16.37 -19.96 -14.44
CA GLY A 184 15.40 -19.11 -13.78
C GLY A 184 16.05 -17.98 -12.99
N LYS A 185 15.20 -17.06 -12.52
CA LYS A 185 15.61 -15.96 -11.66
C LYS A 185 14.64 -15.83 -10.49
N VAL A 186 15.17 -15.50 -9.33
CA VAL A 186 14.42 -15.26 -8.09
C VAL A 186 14.46 -13.77 -7.79
N ALA A 187 13.30 -13.19 -7.50
CA ALA A 187 13.20 -11.80 -7.09
C ALA A 187 13.85 -11.57 -5.72
N VAL A 188 14.48 -10.41 -5.57
CA VAL A 188 15.03 -9.91 -4.30
C VAL A 188 14.39 -8.57 -3.95
N TYR A 189 14.27 -8.29 -2.66
CA TYR A 189 13.39 -7.25 -2.13
C TYR A 189 14.13 -6.30 -1.17
N ASP A 190 13.64 -5.08 -1.03
CA ASP A 190 14.20 -4.09 -0.08
C ASP A 190 14.00 -4.48 1.40
N GLN A 191 12.95 -5.25 1.68
CA GLN A 191 12.64 -5.88 2.97
C GLN A 191 11.84 -7.17 2.75
N ALA A 192 11.67 -7.99 3.79
CA ALA A 192 10.78 -9.15 3.72
C ALA A 192 9.36 -8.69 3.31
N TYR A 193 8.76 -9.37 2.32
CA TYR A 193 7.47 -8.98 1.73
C TYR A 193 7.42 -7.56 1.12
N GLY A 194 8.57 -6.96 0.84
CA GLY A 194 8.72 -5.60 0.32
C GLY A 194 8.56 -5.49 -1.19
N THR A 195 9.17 -4.44 -1.76
CA THR A 195 9.18 -4.18 -3.20
C THR A 195 10.35 -4.90 -3.85
N GLU A 196 10.13 -5.50 -5.03
CA GLU A 196 11.21 -6.11 -5.80
C GLU A 196 12.23 -5.04 -6.22
N ILE A 197 13.48 -5.20 -5.80
CA ILE A 197 14.60 -4.31 -6.14
C ILE A 197 15.56 -4.92 -7.15
N GLY A 198 15.39 -6.20 -7.46
CA GLY A 198 16.24 -6.90 -8.41
C GLY A 198 15.94 -8.38 -8.50
N GLN A 199 16.82 -9.11 -9.17
CA GLN A 199 16.71 -10.56 -9.33
C GLN A 199 18.09 -11.23 -9.28
N VAL A 200 18.13 -12.43 -8.72
CA VAL A 200 19.32 -13.31 -8.69
C VAL A 200 19.07 -14.56 -9.52
N ALA A 201 20.10 -15.07 -10.20
CA ALA A 201 19.96 -16.24 -11.07
C ALA A 201 20.02 -17.55 -10.29
N ASP A 202 19.42 -18.61 -10.84
CA ASP A 202 19.64 -19.97 -10.37
C ASP A 202 21.14 -20.32 -10.32
N GLY A 203 21.58 -21.01 -9.26
CA GLY A 203 22.98 -21.34 -9.00
C GLY A 203 23.85 -20.17 -8.53
N GLN A 204 23.30 -18.96 -8.37
CA GLN A 204 24.05 -17.81 -7.86
C GLN A 204 24.40 -18.02 -6.38
N LYS A 205 25.67 -17.79 -6.05
CA LYS A 205 26.16 -17.81 -4.67
C LYS A 205 25.86 -16.50 -3.95
N LEU A 206 25.39 -16.60 -2.72
CA LEU A 206 25.04 -15.49 -1.85
C LEU A 206 25.73 -15.64 -0.49
N ILE A 207 25.95 -14.51 0.17
CA ILE A 207 26.39 -14.44 1.57
C ILE A 207 25.24 -13.84 2.37
N LEU A 208 24.73 -14.61 3.34
CA LEU A 208 23.57 -14.25 4.14
C LEU A 208 24.00 -13.67 5.49
N THR A 209 23.43 -12.53 5.86
CA THR A 209 23.76 -11.79 7.10
C THR A 209 22.60 -11.70 8.08
N GLY A 210 21.38 -11.96 7.64
CA GLY A 210 20.19 -11.91 8.46
C GLY A 210 19.20 -12.99 8.06
N LYS A 211 18.42 -13.46 9.03
CA LYS A 211 17.29 -14.37 8.86
C LYS A 211 16.09 -13.78 9.57
N ILE A 212 14.97 -13.68 8.86
CA ILE A 212 13.66 -13.32 9.40
C ILE A 212 12.79 -14.56 9.31
N MET A 213 12.07 -14.88 10.37
CA MET A 213 11.03 -15.90 10.35
C MET A 213 9.73 -15.30 10.88
N ASP A 214 8.66 -15.50 10.13
CA ASP A 214 7.31 -15.10 10.54
C ASP A 214 6.61 -16.21 11.33
N ASP A 215 5.49 -15.86 11.96
CA ASP A 215 4.69 -16.80 12.75
C ASP A 215 4.09 -17.96 11.92
N ASN A 216 4.04 -17.83 10.60
CA ASN A 216 3.61 -18.88 9.67
C ASN A 216 4.77 -19.78 9.21
N GLY A 217 5.98 -19.55 9.73
CA GLY A 217 7.18 -20.32 9.41
C GLY A 217 7.83 -19.95 8.08
N VAL A 218 7.41 -18.87 7.42
CA VAL A 218 8.08 -18.37 6.22
C VAL A 218 9.37 -17.70 6.63
N VAL A 219 10.45 -18.11 5.95
CA VAL A 219 11.79 -17.61 6.22
C VAL A 219 12.23 -16.68 5.10
N TRP A 220 12.78 -15.54 5.46
CA TRP A 220 13.47 -14.62 4.57
C TRP A 220 14.93 -14.49 5.01
N TYR A 221 15.85 -14.39 4.05
CA TYR A 221 17.25 -14.12 4.33
C TYR A 221 17.67 -12.80 3.71
N GLU A 222 18.47 -12.04 4.45
CA GLU A 222 19.12 -10.82 4.00
C GLU A 222 20.49 -11.19 3.42
N ALA A 223 20.72 -10.86 2.15
CA ALA A 223 21.98 -11.06 1.44
C ALA A 223 22.73 -9.74 1.30
N VAL A 224 24.06 -9.77 1.52
CA VAL A 224 24.95 -8.59 1.59
C VAL A 224 24.76 -7.63 0.41
N ASP A 225 24.70 -8.16 -0.82
CA ASP A 225 24.72 -7.35 -2.05
C ASP A 225 23.38 -7.34 -2.82
N HIS A 226 22.33 -7.97 -2.28
CA HIS A 226 21.11 -8.23 -3.04
C HIS A 226 19.81 -7.96 -2.29
N GLY A 227 19.83 -7.69 -0.98
CA GLY A 227 18.62 -7.47 -0.19
C GLY A 227 17.98 -8.77 0.28
N TYR A 228 16.65 -8.79 0.43
CA TYR A 228 15.91 -9.90 1.03
C TYR A 228 15.44 -10.91 -0.01
N ILE A 229 15.64 -12.19 0.27
CA ILE A 229 15.24 -13.31 -0.59
C ILE A 229 14.48 -14.36 0.23
N ASN A 230 13.45 -14.97 -0.36
CA ASN A 230 12.68 -16.01 0.30
C ASN A 230 13.54 -17.26 0.48
N GLY A 231 13.60 -17.78 1.70
CA GLY A 231 14.42 -18.93 2.09
C GLY A 231 14.04 -20.23 1.39
N SER A 232 12.83 -20.32 0.81
CA SER A 232 12.40 -21.49 0.03
C SER A 232 13.19 -21.67 -1.27
N TYR A 233 13.90 -20.64 -1.73
CA TYR A 233 14.74 -20.66 -2.93
C TYR A 233 16.23 -20.72 -2.62
N LEU A 234 16.60 -21.03 -1.38
CA LEU A 234 17.99 -21.06 -0.95
C LEU A 234 18.35 -22.46 -0.45
N LYS A 235 19.47 -22.95 -0.96
CA LYS A 235 20.19 -24.06 -0.36
C LYS A 235 21.32 -23.50 0.50
N LEU A 236 21.17 -23.66 1.81
CA LEU A 236 22.20 -23.27 2.76
C LEU A 236 23.35 -24.26 2.69
N GLU A 237 24.57 -23.74 2.73
CA GLU A 237 25.77 -24.56 2.87
C GLU A 237 26.05 -24.65 4.38
N GLU A 238 25.72 -25.80 4.99
CA GLU A 238 26.19 -26.11 6.34
C GLU A 238 27.67 -26.51 6.27
N ASP A 239 28.46 -26.10 7.27
CA ASP A 239 29.81 -26.63 7.50
C ASP A 239 29.77 -28.12 7.93
#